data_AF-Q2UJW9-F1
#
_entry.id   AF-Q2UJW9-F1
#
_cell.length_a   1.000
_cell.length_b   1.000
_cell.length_c   1.000
_cell.angle_alpha   90.00
_cell.angle_beta   90.00
_cell.angle_gamma   90.00
#
_symmetry.space_group_name_H-M   'P 1'
#
loop_
_entity.id
_entity.type
_entity.pdbx_description
1 polymer ?
#
loop_
_entity_poly.entity_id
_entity_poly.type
_entity_poly.pdbx_seq_one_letter_code
_entity_poly.pdbx_strand_id
1 'polypeptide(L)'
;MQINRNIVPNFYRVLQEQDEQKQISNAQELKDAFATLVNAADSQGPFFLGANISFVDVQVAPWIIRLSRVLKPYRAWPDPDAGSRWGAWVNAIEANEHVKATSDDELYIDSYERYAQNRPNTSLLASAINSGRSLP
;
A
#
# COMPACT_ATOMS: atom_id res chain seq x y z
N MET A 1 12.74 -11.43 2.17
CA MET A 1 11.33 -10.95 2.31
C MET A 1 10.86 -10.48 0.95
N GLN A 2 9.79 -11.04 0.39
CA GLN A 2 9.30 -10.62 -0.94
C GLN A 2 8.17 -9.61 -0.78
N ILE A 3 8.53 -8.33 -0.72
CA ILE A 3 7.61 -7.19 -0.54
C ILE A 3 6.42 -7.26 -1.50
N ASN A 4 6.70 -7.51 -2.77
CA ASN A 4 5.69 -7.55 -3.83
C ASN A 4 4.68 -8.69 -3.67
N ARG A 5 5.05 -9.80 -3.01
CA ARG A 5 4.14 -10.95 -2.85
C ARG A 5 3.11 -10.78 -1.75
N ASN A 6 3.31 -9.83 -0.83
CA ASN A 6 2.41 -9.63 0.30
C ASN A 6 1.69 -8.28 0.24
N ILE A 7 2.40 -7.19 -0.09
CA ILE A 7 1.80 -5.85 -0.10
C ILE A 7 0.82 -5.68 -1.27
N VAL A 8 1.20 -6.11 -2.47
CA VAL A 8 0.39 -5.89 -3.68
C VAL A 8 -0.94 -6.64 -3.62
N PRO A 9 -0.99 -7.96 -3.33
CA PRO A 9 -2.26 -8.66 -3.23
C PRO A 9 -3.15 -8.12 -2.11
N ASN A 10 -2.58 -7.83 -0.94
CA ASN A 10 -3.36 -7.34 0.20
C ASN A 10 -3.96 -5.95 -0.09
N PHE A 11 -3.21 -5.05 -0.75
CA PHE A 11 -3.73 -3.77 -1.21
C PHE A 11 -4.99 -3.94 -2.08
N TYR A 12 -4.92 -4.81 -3.10
CA TYR A 12 -6.05 -5.04 -4.00
C TYR A 12 -7.20 -5.76 -3.32
N ARG A 13 -6.94 -6.66 -2.37
CA ARG A 13 -8.00 -7.30 -1.56
C ARG A 13 -8.79 -6.26 -0.76
N VAL A 14 -8.12 -5.31 -0.12
CA VAL A 14 -8.80 -4.20 0.59
C VAL A 14 -9.61 -3.36 -0.40
N LEU A 15 -9.00 -2.98 -1.52
CA LEU A 15 -9.64 -2.10 -2.49
C LEU A 15 -10.87 -2.73 -3.15
N GLN A 16 -10.81 -4.02 -3.51
CA GLN A 16 -11.88 -4.68 -4.27
C GLN A 16 -13.01 -5.22 -3.37
N GLU A 17 -12.74 -5.43 -2.08
CA GLU A 17 -13.74 -5.97 -1.16
C GLU A 17 -14.93 -5.01 -1.01
N GLN A 18 -16.13 -5.60 -1.09
CA GLN A 18 -17.42 -4.91 -1.00
C GLN A 18 -18.14 -5.22 0.31
N ASP A 19 -17.80 -6.33 0.98
CA ASP A 19 -18.28 -6.66 2.30
C ASP A 19 -17.47 -5.93 3.39
N GLU A 20 -18.16 -5.15 4.22
CA GLU A 20 -17.53 -4.28 5.22
C GLU A 20 -16.72 -5.07 6.27
N GLN A 21 -17.23 -6.22 6.74
CA GLN A 21 -16.53 -7.03 7.74
C GLN A 21 -15.26 -7.67 7.16
N LYS A 22 -15.34 -8.19 5.94
CA LYS A 22 -14.16 -8.72 5.23
C LYS A 22 -13.16 -7.63 4.89
N GLN A 23 -13.63 -6.42 4.58
CA GLN A 23 -12.76 -5.29 4.30
C GLN A 23 -11.92 -4.93 5.51
N ILE A 24 -12.51 -4.94 6.72
CA ILE A 24 -11.77 -4.73 7.98
C ILE A 24 -10.69 -5.80 8.16
N SER A 25 -11.03 -7.08 7.94
CA SER A 25 -10.07 -8.19 8.02
C SER A 25 -8.93 -8.04 7.01
N ASN A 26 -9.26 -7.75 5.74
CA ASN A 26 -8.26 -7.53 4.68
C ASN A 26 -7.37 -6.32 5.00
N ALA A 27 -7.92 -5.26 5.59
CA ALA A 27 -7.16 -4.08 5.97
C ALA A 27 -6.19 -4.40 7.11
N GLN A 28 -6.59 -5.26 8.05
CA GLN A 28 -5.71 -5.75 9.10
C GLN A 28 -4.56 -6.59 8.52
N GLU A 29 -4.84 -7.50 7.58
CA GLU A 29 -3.79 -8.28 6.89
C GLU A 29 -2.78 -7.39 6.15
N LEU A 30 -3.24 -6.28 5.55
CA LEU A 30 -2.35 -5.30 4.92
C LEU A 30 -1.50 -4.55 5.96
N LYS A 31 -2.10 -4.12 7.08
CA LYS A 31 -1.36 -3.49 8.19
C LYS A 31 -0.28 -4.42 8.75
N ASP A 32 -0.60 -5.69 8.96
CA ASP A 32 0.34 -6.69 9.50
C ASP A 32 1.52 -6.94 8.54
N ALA A 33 1.27 -6.90 7.22
CA ALA A 33 2.31 -7.00 6.21
C ALA A 33 3.28 -5.80 6.27
N PHE A 34 2.77 -4.57 6.47
CA PHE A 34 3.62 -3.39 6.70
C PHE A 34 4.30 -3.42 8.07
N ALA A 35 3.63 -3.90 9.13
CA ALA A 35 4.23 -4.03 10.45
C ALA A 35 5.44 -4.98 10.43
N THR A 36 5.37 -6.06 9.65
CA THR A 36 6.50 -6.97 9.43
C THR A 36 7.71 -6.26 8.82
N LEU A 37 7.49 -5.35 7.86
CA LEU A 37 8.55 -4.50 7.30
C LEU A 37 9.10 -3.53 8.35
N VAL A 38 8.22 -2.82 9.04
CA VAL A 38 8.58 -1.83 10.07
C VAL A 38 9.42 -2.47 11.19
N ASN A 39 9.06 -3.67 11.63
CA ASN A 39 9.79 -4.40 12.68
C ASN A 39 11.20 -4.84 12.24
N ALA A 40 11.43 -4.99 10.94
CA ALA A 40 12.74 -5.33 10.38
C ALA A 40 13.57 -4.09 9.99
N ALA A 41 12.96 -2.91 9.97
CA ALA A 41 13.61 -1.66 9.60
C ALA A 41 14.50 -1.13 10.74
N ASP A 42 15.44 -0.25 10.40
CA ASP A 42 16.19 0.51 11.38
C ASP A 42 15.22 1.25 12.34
N SER A 43 15.47 1.17 13.64
CA SER A 43 14.53 1.65 14.65
C SER A 43 14.47 3.17 14.78
N GLN A 44 15.51 3.89 14.31
CA GLN A 44 15.66 5.34 14.48
C GLN A 44 15.66 6.08 13.14
N GLY A 45 16.10 5.42 12.07
CA GLY A 45 16.24 6.03 10.76
C GLY A 45 14.90 6.32 10.08
N PRO A 46 14.83 7.37 9.25
CA PRO A 46 13.63 7.66 8.47
C PRO A 46 13.30 6.55 7.45
N PHE A 47 14.31 5.92 6.86
CA PHE A 47 14.18 4.89 5.81
C PHE A 47 14.48 3.48 6.35
N PHE A 48 14.25 2.46 5.54
CA PHE A 48 14.32 1.06 5.96
C PHE A 48 15.70 0.66 6.53
N LEU A 49 16.80 1.12 5.92
CA LEU A 49 18.17 0.84 6.37
C LEU A 49 18.81 1.99 7.16
N GLY A 50 18.03 2.95 7.66
CA GLY A 50 18.54 4.06 8.45
C GLY A 50 18.33 5.42 7.78
N ALA A 51 19.42 6.17 7.63
CA ALA A 51 19.38 7.57 7.20
C ALA A 51 19.10 7.79 5.71
N ASN A 52 19.47 6.83 4.85
CA ASN A 52 19.40 6.98 3.39
C ASN A 52 18.35 6.05 2.80
N ILE A 53 17.73 6.50 1.70
CA ILE A 53 16.81 5.67 0.91
C ILE A 53 17.54 4.41 0.42
N SER A 54 16.88 3.27 0.52
CA SER A 54 17.39 1.98 0.11
C SER A 54 16.49 1.33 -0.95
N PHE A 55 16.95 0.20 -1.48
CA PHE A 55 16.17 -0.59 -2.43
C PHE A 55 14.81 -1.02 -1.87
N VAL A 56 14.70 -1.28 -0.56
CA VAL A 56 13.44 -1.65 0.09
C VAL A 56 12.45 -0.49 0.05
N ASP A 57 12.92 0.72 0.34
CA ASP A 57 12.10 1.93 0.28
C ASP A 57 11.58 2.15 -1.14
N VAL A 58 12.45 2.02 -2.16
CA VAL A 58 12.07 2.19 -3.56
C VAL A 58 11.00 1.18 -4.00
N GLN A 59 11.09 -0.08 -3.56
CA GLN A 59 10.08 -1.09 -3.90
C GLN A 59 8.72 -0.82 -3.21
N VAL A 60 8.75 -0.33 -1.98
CA VAL A 60 7.56 -0.13 -1.15
C VAL A 60 6.88 1.22 -1.45
N ALA A 61 7.65 2.24 -1.81
CA ALA A 61 7.19 3.62 -1.94
C ALA A 61 5.91 3.78 -2.79
N PRO A 62 5.79 3.16 -3.98
CA PRO A 62 4.58 3.31 -4.78
C PRO A 62 3.32 2.82 -4.05
N TRP A 63 3.44 1.82 -3.19
CA TRP A 63 2.31 1.27 -2.44
C TRP A 63 1.98 2.11 -1.21
N ILE A 64 2.97 2.69 -0.54
CA ILE A 64 2.75 3.64 0.56
C ILE A 64 1.99 4.87 0.06
N ILE A 65 2.41 5.47 -1.07
CA ILE A 65 1.69 6.61 -1.66
C ILE A 65 0.22 6.24 -1.97
N ARG A 66 -0.01 5.05 -2.53
CA ARG A 66 -1.37 4.59 -2.86
C ARG A 66 -2.27 4.35 -1.63
N LEU A 67 -1.72 4.19 -0.42
CA LEU A 67 -2.55 4.11 0.78
C LEU A 67 -3.33 5.41 0.98
N SER A 68 -2.66 6.57 0.93
CA SER A 68 -3.28 7.88 1.12
C SER A 68 -4.06 8.33 -0.12
N ARG A 69 -3.60 8.00 -1.33
CA ARG A 69 -4.23 8.43 -2.59
C ARG A 69 -5.38 7.55 -3.08
N VAL A 70 -5.42 6.27 -2.69
CA VAL A 70 -6.42 5.31 -3.19
C VAL A 70 -7.21 4.69 -2.05
N LEU A 71 -6.57 4.04 -1.07
CA LEU A 71 -7.35 3.36 -0.02
C LEU A 71 -8.02 4.35 0.94
N LYS A 72 -7.44 5.51 1.21
CA LYS A 72 -8.09 6.53 2.05
C LYS A 72 -9.43 7.01 1.47
N PRO A 73 -9.52 7.50 0.21
CA PRO A 73 -10.79 7.93 -0.36
C PRO A 73 -11.80 6.79 -0.59
N TYR A 74 -11.34 5.59 -1.00
CA TYR A 74 -12.27 4.50 -1.31
C TYR A 74 -12.65 3.62 -0.11
N ARG A 75 -11.79 3.53 0.90
CA ARG A 75 -11.84 2.51 1.96
C ARG A 75 -11.48 3.06 3.34
N ALA A 76 -11.47 4.38 3.51
CA ALA A 76 -11.19 5.06 4.77
C ALA A 76 -9.89 4.58 5.46
N TRP A 77 -8.85 4.29 4.67
CA TRP A 77 -7.55 3.92 5.22
C TRP A 77 -7.03 4.98 6.21
N PRO A 78 -6.61 4.58 7.42
CA PRO A 78 -6.27 5.53 8.47
C PRO A 78 -4.94 6.23 8.20
N ASP A 79 -4.82 7.44 8.73
CA ASP A 79 -3.55 8.14 8.80
C ASP A 79 -2.59 7.40 9.75
N PRO A 80 -1.26 7.45 9.49
CA PRO A 80 -0.29 6.85 10.38
C PRO A 80 -0.28 7.56 11.74
N ASP A 81 -0.10 6.79 12.81
CA ASP A 81 0.01 7.34 14.16
C ASP A 81 1.21 8.29 14.27
N ALA A 82 0.98 9.50 14.77
CA ALA A 82 2.01 10.51 14.95
C ALA A 82 3.12 10.00 15.90
N GLY A 83 4.38 10.21 15.52
CA GLY A 83 5.54 9.76 16.30
C GLY A 83 5.83 8.26 16.22
N SER A 84 5.01 7.47 15.51
CA SER A 84 5.31 6.05 15.28
C SER A 84 6.42 5.86 14.24
N ARG A 85 7.11 4.72 14.31
CA ARG A 85 8.11 4.34 13.30
C ARG A 85 7.50 4.23 11.90
N TRP A 86 6.27 3.71 11.80
CA TRP A 86 5.49 3.65 10.57
C TRP A 86 5.24 5.05 10.01
N GLY A 87 4.77 5.98 10.84
CA GLY A 87 4.57 7.38 10.44
C GLY A 87 5.85 8.06 9.98
N ALA A 88 6.96 7.83 10.68
CA ALA A 88 8.27 8.34 10.23
C ALA A 88 8.65 7.81 8.85
N TRP A 89 8.39 6.53 8.57
CA TRP A 89 8.70 5.93 7.27
C TRP A 89 7.80 6.46 6.15
N VAL A 90 6.49 6.51 6.39
CA VAL A 90 5.51 7.09 5.46
C VAL A 90 5.89 8.52 5.13
N ASN A 91 6.16 9.35 6.14
CA ASN A 91 6.53 10.74 5.96
C ASN A 91 7.84 10.88 5.17
N ALA A 92 8.85 10.05 5.44
CA ALA A 92 10.12 10.08 4.72
C ALA A 92 9.95 9.74 3.23
N ILE A 93 9.09 8.75 2.93
CA ILE A 93 8.75 8.37 1.55
C ILE A 93 7.93 9.44 0.86
N GLU A 94 6.86 9.95 1.49
CA GLU A 94 6.03 11.01 0.92
C GLU A 94 6.82 12.31 0.70
N ALA A 95 7.81 12.61 1.56
CA ALA A 95 8.61 13.82 1.46
C ALA A 95 9.76 13.72 0.44
N ASN A 96 10.17 12.52 0.02
CA ASN A 96 11.32 12.30 -0.85
C ASN A 96 11.09 12.87 -2.26
N GLU A 97 12.03 13.69 -2.75
CA GLU A 97 11.90 14.38 -4.03
C GLU A 97 11.82 13.44 -5.24
N HIS A 98 12.54 12.31 -5.22
CA HIS A 98 12.52 11.34 -6.31
C HIS A 98 11.23 10.52 -6.34
N VAL A 99 10.65 10.24 -5.17
CA VAL A 99 9.33 9.59 -5.08
C VAL A 99 8.26 10.53 -5.61
N LYS A 100 8.25 11.80 -5.19
CA LYS A 100 7.30 12.81 -5.69
C LYS A 100 7.37 12.98 -7.20
N ALA A 101 8.57 13.05 -7.75
CA ALA A 101 8.78 13.21 -9.20
C ALA A 101 8.20 12.06 -10.05
N THR A 102 7.86 10.92 -9.45
CA THR A 102 7.35 9.72 -10.14
C THR A 102 5.94 9.33 -9.71
N SER A 103 5.28 10.13 -8.87
CA SER A 103 4.00 9.78 -8.21
C SER A 103 2.86 10.75 -8.54
N ASP A 104 2.76 11.24 -9.77
CA ASP A 104 1.82 12.29 -10.17
C ASP A 104 0.34 11.97 -9.81
N ASP A 105 -0.29 12.86 -9.02
CA ASP A 105 -1.52 12.59 -8.25
C ASP A 105 -2.78 12.48 -9.15
N GLU A 106 -2.79 13.11 -10.34
CA GLU A 106 -4.00 13.29 -11.17
C GLU A 106 -4.47 12.02 -11.91
N LEU A 107 -3.64 10.98 -12.05
CA LEU A 107 -3.99 9.76 -12.79
C LEU A 107 -4.40 8.58 -11.90
N TYR A 108 -4.31 8.71 -10.58
CA TYR A 108 -4.53 7.60 -9.66
C TYR A 108 -6.01 7.26 -9.46
N ILE A 109 -6.86 8.22 -9.14
CA ILE A 109 -8.24 7.91 -8.71
C ILE A 109 -9.03 7.21 -9.83
N ASP A 110 -9.00 7.74 -11.05
CA ASP A 110 -9.76 7.19 -12.19
C ASP A 110 -9.29 5.79 -12.62
N SER A 111 -7.99 5.50 -12.49
CA SER A 111 -7.45 4.17 -12.82
C SER A 111 -7.85 3.12 -11.77
N TYR A 112 -8.08 3.52 -10.53
CA TYR A 112 -8.44 2.63 -9.43
C TYR A 112 -9.95 2.50 -9.18
N GLU A 113 -10.77 3.42 -9.69
CA GLU A 113 -12.24 3.39 -9.53
C GLU A 113 -12.84 2.04 -9.93
N ARG A 114 -12.38 1.49 -11.05
CA ARG A 114 -12.85 0.21 -11.59
C ARG A 114 -12.59 -0.96 -10.64
N TYR A 115 -11.45 -0.95 -9.96
CA TYR A 115 -11.11 -1.94 -8.93
C TYR A 115 -11.94 -1.70 -7.66
N ALA A 116 -12.11 -0.45 -7.24
CA ALA A 116 -12.89 -0.10 -6.06
C ALA A 116 -14.37 -0.53 -6.16
N GLN A 117 -14.93 -0.51 -7.37
CA GLN A 117 -16.30 -0.97 -7.63
C GLN A 117 -16.41 -2.48 -7.91
N ASN A 118 -15.28 -3.19 -7.92
CA ASN A 118 -15.17 -4.62 -8.25
C ASN A 118 -15.97 -5.00 -9.52
N ARG A 119 -15.93 -4.15 -10.56
CA ARG A 119 -16.68 -4.42 -11.79
C ARG A 119 -16.10 -5.68 -12.47
N PRO A 120 -16.93 -6.58 -13.01
CA PRO A 120 -16.44 -7.75 -13.75
C PRO A 120 -15.60 -7.32 -14.97
N ASN A 121 -14.59 -8.14 -15.32
CA ASN A 121 -13.68 -7.94 -16.45
C ASN A 121 -12.80 -6.68 -16.41
N THR A 122 -12.46 -6.19 -15.21
CA THR A 122 -11.66 -4.97 -15.04
C THR A 122 -10.16 -5.16 -15.25
N SER A 123 -9.58 -6.31 -14.86
CA SER A 123 -8.26 -6.76 -15.30
C SER A 123 -7.97 -8.22 -14.90
N LEU A 124 -6.92 -8.82 -15.48
CA LEU A 124 -6.39 -10.12 -15.07
C LEU A 124 -5.99 -10.16 -13.59
N LEU A 125 -5.53 -9.03 -13.03
CA LEU A 125 -5.19 -8.89 -11.61
C LEU A 125 -6.45 -8.98 -10.74
N ALA A 126 -7.54 -8.31 -11.12
CA ALA A 126 -8.81 -8.39 -10.39
C ALA A 126 -9.34 -9.84 -10.37
N SER A 127 -9.30 -10.53 -11.50
CA SER A 127 -9.69 -11.94 -11.57
C SER A 127 -8.81 -12.86 -10.72
N ALA A 128 -7.49 -12.64 -10.68
CA ALA A 128 -6.57 -13.42 -9.86
C ALA A 128 -6.86 -13.24 -8.35
N ILE A 129 -7.04 -11.99 -7.91
CA ILE A 129 -7.36 -11.68 -6.51
C ILE A 129 -8.70 -12.26 -6.09
N ASN A 130 -9.76 -12.04 -6.86
CA ASN A 130 -11.10 -12.57 -6.57
C ASN A 130 -11.17 -14.10 -6.56
N SER A 131 -10.28 -14.78 -7.30
CA SER A 131 -10.21 -16.25 -7.33
C SER A 131 -9.22 -16.85 -6.32
N GLY A 132 -8.57 -16.01 -5.48
CA GLY A 132 -7.57 -16.46 -4.51
C GLY A 132 -6.29 -17.02 -5.14
N ARG A 133 -6.02 -16.72 -6.41
CA ARG A 133 -4.83 -17.18 -7.14
C ARG A 133 -3.65 -16.22 -6.95
N SER A 134 -2.43 -16.75 -6.98
CA SER A 134 -1.21 -15.94 -6.98
C SER A 134 -1.18 -15.00 -8.19
N LEU A 135 -0.62 -13.80 -8.00
CA LEU A 135 -0.42 -12.83 -9.07
C LEU A 135 0.47 -13.45 -10.18
N PRO A 136 0.14 -13.26 -11.47
CA PRO A 136 0.97 -13.71 -12.59
C PRO A 136 2.31 -12.97 -12.67
#